data_AF-A0A818AKR9-F1
#
_entry.id   AF-A0A818AKR9-F1
#
_cell.length_a   1.000
_cell.length_b   1.000
_cell.length_c   1.000
_cell.angle_alpha   90.00
_cell.angle_beta   90.00
_cell.angle_gamma   90.00
#
_symmetry.space_group_name_H-M   'P 1'
#
loop_
_entity.id
_entity.type
_entity.pdbx_description
1 polymer ?
#
loop_
_entity_poly.entity_id
_entity_poly.type
_entity_poly.pdbx_seq_one_letter_code
_entity_poly.pdbx_strand_id
1 'polypeptide(L)'
;MSNRDSISHKDDRNNVDKHMTSLFGPTDDDEDDNEQVPRSPFVLTGLPPEPQEGNIEYKLKLIEPDPYRLEHLITQMNWRLQEGQGEALYEIGVEDCGTLSGVTDEELEASLATLKKMADRLGASITKLYERKLENERHIVEVLVRKVPDDQHFIDLRVAVLGTVNSGKSSIVGVCTHGELDNGRGSARLNLFRHLHEIQSGRTSSITHEILGFNDLGESIDYGCCRTANEICDRSTKIITFTDLAGHSKYMKTTIFGLSSRAADFAMLCVDAPSSVVDTTREHFSYAITLDVPVFVVINKIDLCSKKTIQETIGCLTYLLKHGHSSIKLESYAVKDEEDIVKVAEMFVAKSLCPIFAVSCVTGENIGLLKKFLNILPPRLSVKEQERLSQAPVEYRIDAIYTNNSSGTAVVGGILRRVL
;
A
#
# COMPACT_ATOMS: atom_id res chain seq x y z
N MET A 1 -3.10 -90.93 -4.77
CA MET A 1 -2.26 -90.69 -5.96
C MET A 1 -1.99 -89.19 -5.99
N SER A 2 -1.04 -88.74 -5.17
CA SER A 2 0.40 -88.58 -5.45
C SER A 2 0.67 -87.27 -6.23
N ASN A 3 1.11 -86.21 -5.55
CA ASN A 3 2.51 -85.86 -5.25
C ASN A 3 3.31 -85.31 -6.44
N ARG A 4 4.03 -84.23 -6.15
CA ARG A 4 5.40 -83.89 -6.60
C ARG A 4 5.64 -83.00 -7.84
N ASP A 5 6.36 -81.91 -7.56
CA ASP A 5 7.65 -81.49 -8.16
C ASP A 5 7.75 -80.12 -8.88
N SER A 6 8.19 -79.13 -8.09
CA SER A 6 9.49 -78.43 -8.12
C SER A 6 10.32 -78.26 -9.42
N ILE A 7 10.78 -77.00 -9.61
CA ILE A 7 12.13 -76.51 -10.05
C ILE A 7 12.42 -76.40 -11.56
N SER A 8 12.69 -75.17 -12.05
CA SER A 8 14.07 -74.75 -12.40
C SER A 8 14.22 -73.24 -12.66
N HIS A 9 15.31 -72.71 -12.10
CA HIS A 9 15.83 -71.35 -12.13
C HIS A 9 16.17 -70.84 -13.54
N LYS A 10 16.02 -69.53 -13.75
CA LYS A 10 17.01 -68.72 -14.49
C LYS A 10 17.15 -67.33 -13.86
N ASP A 11 18.41 -67.01 -13.58
CA ASP A 11 18.96 -65.79 -13.02
C ASP A 11 18.88 -64.60 -13.98
N ASP A 12 18.82 -63.39 -13.42
CA ASP A 12 19.69 -62.26 -13.82
C ASP A 12 19.62 -61.15 -12.75
N ARG A 13 20.61 -61.16 -11.85
CA ARG A 13 20.97 -60.04 -10.97
C ARG A 13 22.33 -59.50 -11.44
N ASN A 14 22.32 -58.29 -11.99
CA ASN A 14 23.46 -57.37 -12.09
C ASN A 14 23.16 -56.22 -11.10
N ASN A 15 24.05 -55.61 -10.32
CA ASN A 15 25.49 -55.69 -10.15
C ASN A 15 25.76 -54.90 -8.85
N VAL A 16 26.30 -55.54 -7.83
CA VAL A 16 26.77 -54.90 -6.58
C VAL A 16 28.26 -55.23 -6.47
N ASP A 17 29.03 -54.22 -6.08
CA ASP A 17 30.41 -54.23 -5.57
C ASP A 17 31.40 -53.41 -6.38
N LYS A 18 31.75 -52.24 -5.82
CA LYS A 18 33.14 -51.78 -5.74
C LYS A 18 33.32 -50.90 -4.50
N HIS A 19 33.76 -51.59 -3.43
CA HIS A 19 34.76 -51.20 -2.44
C HIS A 19 34.62 -49.92 -1.59
N MET A 20 34.27 -50.16 -0.31
CA MET A 20 34.84 -49.49 0.87
C MET A 20 36.34 -49.82 1.03
N THR A 21 37.19 -48.82 1.29
CA THR A 21 37.97 -48.59 2.54
C THR A 21 39.25 -47.76 2.30
N SER A 22 39.35 -46.58 2.94
CA SER A 22 40.54 -46.05 3.67
C SER A 22 40.12 -44.70 4.31
N LEU A 23 39.71 -44.60 5.58
CA LEU A 23 40.48 -44.54 6.84
C LEU A 23 41.63 -43.48 6.89
N PHE A 24 41.33 -42.38 7.60
CA PHE A 24 42.19 -41.43 8.36
C PHE A 24 42.94 -40.25 7.67
N GLY A 25 42.37 -39.03 7.85
CA GLY A 25 43.01 -37.77 8.31
C GLY A 25 43.37 -36.69 7.25
N PRO A 26 43.51 -35.39 7.61
CA PRO A 26 43.10 -34.68 8.84
C PRO A 26 42.05 -33.56 8.59
N THR A 27 41.53 -33.03 9.70
CA THR A 27 40.67 -31.86 9.84
C THR A 27 41.39 -30.55 9.56
N ASP A 28 40.58 -29.54 9.23
CA ASP A 28 40.82 -28.08 9.25
C ASP A 28 40.70 -27.47 7.85
N ASP A 29 39.57 -26.80 7.62
CA ASP A 29 39.52 -25.45 7.07
C ASP A 29 38.09 -24.93 7.26
N ASP A 30 37.97 -23.97 8.19
CA ASP A 30 36.78 -23.16 8.44
C ASP A 30 36.50 -22.32 7.18
N GLU A 31 35.55 -22.74 6.34
CA GLU A 31 34.96 -21.87 5.32
C GLU A 31 33.77 -21.12 5.95
N ASP A 32 33.98 -19.81 6.13
CA ASP A 32 32.96 -18.80 6.41
C ASP A 32 31.72 -19.01 5.54
N ASP A 33 30.65 -19.58 6.13
CA ASP A 33 29.29 -19.50 5.61
C ASP A 33 28.81 -18.04 5.73
N ASN A 34 29.31 -17.20 4.84
CA ASN A 34 28.71 -15.91 4.54
C ASN A 34 27.40 -16.18 3.80
N GLU A 35 26.34 -16.47 4.58
CA GLU A 35 24.95 -16.48 4.10
C GLU A 35 24.69 -15.13 3.42
N GLN A 36 24.82 -15.11 2.10
CA GLN A 36 24.38 -14.00 1.27
C GLN A 36 22.88 -13.86 1.47
N VAL A 37 22.51 -12.92 2.33
CA VAL A 37 21.14 -12.41 2.45
C VAL A 37 20.66 -12.12 1.01
N PRO A 38 19.55 -12.71 0.56
CA PRO A 38 19.07 -12.47 -0.79
C PRO A 38 18.80 -10.97 -0.94
N ARG A 39 19.60 -10.32 -1.80
CA ARG A 39 19.44 -8.90 -2.16
C ARG A 39 18.00 -8.69 -2.63
N SER A 40 17.40 -7.55 -2.24
CA SER A 40 16.04 -7.21 -2.65
C SER A 40 15.94 -7.29 -4.19
N PRO A 41 14.82 -7.78 -4.74
CA PRO A 41 14.63 -7.82 -6.20
C PRO A 41 14.54 -6.40 -6.83
N PHE A 42 14.64 -5.34 -6.02
CA PHE A 42 14.52 -3.93 -6.38
C PHE A 42 15.84 -3.15 -6.25
N VAL A 43 17.00 -3.81 -6.22
CA VAL A 43 18.27 -3.11 -6.47
C VAL A 43 18.27 -2.64 -7.93
N LEU A 44 17.60 -1.52 -8.17
CA LEU A 44 17.49 -0.86 -9.45
C LEU A 44 18.86 -0.30 -9.79
N THR A 45 19.53 -0.95 -10.73
CA THR A 45 20.69 -0.38 -11.43
C THR A 45 20.29 0.84 -12.27
N GLY A 46 18.98 1.03 -12.50
CA GLY A 46 18.37 2.15 -13.23
C GLY A 46 16.86 2.11 -13.12
N LEU A 47 16.19 3.24 -13.35
CA LEU A 47 14.75 3.37 -13.47
C LEU A 47 14.30 3.18 -14.93
N PRO A 48 13.02 2.89 -15.20
CA PRO A 48 12.50 3.00 -16.56
C PRO A 48 12.65 4.44 -17.06
N PRO A 49 12.70 4.67 -18.39
CA PRO A 49 12.71 6.02 -18.94
C PRO A 49 11.55 6.86 -18.43
N GLU A 50 11.77 8.17 -18.31
CA GLU A 50 10.77 9.11 -17.80
C GLU A 50 9.45 8.97 -18.60
N PRO A 51 8.30 8.84 -17.91
CA PRO A 51 7.02 8.78 -18.58
C PRO A 51 6.66 10.14 -19.20
N GLN A 52 6.27 10.13 -20.48
CA GLN A 52 5.85 11.35 -21.20
C GLN A 52 4.54 11.93 -20.66
N GLU A 53 3.68 11.09 -20.09
CA GLU A 53 2.41 11.46 -19.45
C GLU A 53 2.44 11.15 -17.95
N GLY A 54 1.55 11.77 -17.17
CA GLY A 54 1.45 11.53 -15.73
C GLY A 54 2.21 12.55 -14.88
N ASN A 55 2.37 12.26 -13.60
CA ASN A 55 2.79 13.22 -12.58
C ASN A 55 4.23 13.03 -12.07
N ILE A 56 5.03 12.19 -12.74
CA ILE A 56 6.42 11.90 -12.39
C ILE A 56 7.35 12.65 -13.34
N GLU A 57 8.38 13.30 -12.81
CA GLU A 57 9.36 14.05 -13.58
C GLU A 57 10.78 13.73 -13.10
N TYR A 58 11.68 13.40 -14.03
CA TYR A 58 13.09 13.16 -13.71
C TYR A 58 13.93 14.37 -14.03
N LYS A 59 14.87 14.72 -13.15
CA LYS A 59 15.84 15.76 -13.42
C LYS A 59 17.19 15.38 -12.83
N LEU A 60 18.23 15.41 -13.67
CA LEU A 60 19.58 15.21 -13.17
C LEU A 60 19.92 16.32 -12.16
N LYS A 61 19.72 17.58 -12.53
CA LYS A 61 19.94 18.75 -11.65
C LYS A 61 19.17 19.98 -12.10
N LEU A 62 18.85 20.86 -11.15
CA LEU A 62 18.10 22.11 -11.34
C LEU A 62 18.86 23.30 -10.77
N ILE A 63 20.07 23.53 -11.26
CA ILE A 63 20.97 24.58 -10.73
C ILE A 63 20.71 25.88 -11.47
N GLU A 64 20.25 26.89 -10.73
CA GLU A 64 20.09 28.29 -11.16
C GLU A 64 19.72 28.48 -12.65
N PRO A 65 18.56 27.97 -13.10
CA PRO A 65 18.14 28.13 -14.47
C PRO A 65 17.96 29.62 -14.81
N ASP A 66 18.23 29.98 -16.06
CA ASP A 66 17.93 31.32 -16.56
C ASP A 66 16.42 31.62 -16.46
N PRO A 67 16.00 32.90 -16.44
CA PRO A 67 14.61 33.26 -16.24
C PRO A 67 13.64 32.61 -17.24
N TYR A 68 14.05 32.40 -18.50
CA TYR A 68 13.19 31.77 -19.50
C TYR A 68 13.07 30.26 -19.24
N ARG A 69 14.19 29.59 -18.90
CA ARG A 69 14.18 28.18 -18.51
C ARG A 69 13.37 27.96 -17.23
N LEU A 70 13.46 28.87 -16.26
CA LEU A 70 12.68 28.79 -15.02
C LEU A 70 11.17 28.84 -15.29
N GLU A 71 10.71 29.76 -16.14
CA GLU A 71 9.29 29.84 -16.52
C GLU A 71 8.81 28.57 -17.24
N HIS A 72 9.67 27.96 -18.08
CA HIS A 72 9.37 26.68 -18.71
C HIS A 72 9.24 25.55 -17.67
N LEU A 73 10.15 25.49 -16.71
CA LEU A 73 10.12 24.50 -15.64
C LEU A 73 8.88 24.67 -14.75
N ILE A 74 8.48 25.91 -14.44
CA ILE A 74 7.24 26.20 -13.69
C ILE A 74 6.02 25.70 -14.47
N THR A 75 5.97 25.95 -15.79
CA THR A 75 4.87 25.49 -16.65
C THR A 75 4.79 23.96 -16.67
N GLN A 76 5.95 23.30 -16.78
CA GLN A 76 6.05 21.84 -16.71
C GLN A 76 5.57 21.29 -15.37
N MET A 77 5.99 21.89 -14.25
CA MET A 77 5.55 21.51 -12.90
C MET A 77 4.03 21.65 -12.75
N ASN A 78 3.47 22.76 -13.23
CA ASN A 78 2.03 22.96 -13.21
C ASN A 78 1.29 21.88 -14.00
N TRP A 79 1.83 21.46 -15.14
CA TRP A 79 1.26 20.38 -15.92
C TRP A 79 1.34 19.02 -15.20
N ARG A 80 2.49 18.67 -14.61
CA ARG A 80 2.63 17.43 -13.79
C ARG A 80 1.68 17.42 -12.58
N LEU A 81 1.54 18.57 -11.91
CA LEU A 81 0.58 18.72 -10.80
C LEU A 81 -0.86 18.54 -11.27
N GLN A 82 -1.23 19.07 -12.44
CA GLN A 82 -2.56 18.87 -13.00
C GLN A 82 -2.81 17.39 -13.30
N GLU A 83 -1.89 16.72 -14.00
CA GLU A 83 -1.97 15.29 -14.32
C GLU A 83 -2.11 14.41 -13.06
N GLY A 84 -1.48 14.80 -11.95
CA GLY A 84 -1.54 14.09 -10.67
C GLY A 84 -2.55 14.64 -9.66
N GLN A 85 -3.52 15.46 -10.09
CA GLN A 85 -4.58 16.02 -9.22
C GLN A 85 -4.07 16.75 -7.99
N GLY A 86 -3.03 17.55 -8.18
CA GLY A 86 -2.38 18.30 -7.12
C GLY A 86 -1.16 17.61 -6.53
N GLU A 87 -0.73 16.44 -7.02
CA GLU A 87 0.49 15.77 -6.57
C GLU A 87 1.43 15.49 -7.74
N ALA A 88 2.71 15.87 -7.62
CA ALA A 88 3.76 15.52 -8.58
C ALA A 88 4.98 14.95 -7.86
N LEU A 89 5.60 13.92 -8.43
CA LEU A 89 6.81 13.28 -7.92
C LEU A 89 8.00 13.71 -8.77
N TYR A 90 9.00 14.29 -8.12
CA TYR A 90 10.25 14.71 -8.74
C TYR A 90 11.38 13.82 -8.27
N GLU A 91 12.12 13.26 -9.23
CA GLU A 91 13.34 12.50 -8.94
C GLU A 91 14.57 13.31 -9.34
N ILE A 92 15.31 13.78 -8.34
CA ILE A 92 16.52 14.57 -8.52
C ILE A 92 17.74 13.66 -8.50
N GLY A 93 18.67 13.84 -9.44
CA GLY A 93 19.83 12.96 -9.63
C GLY A 93 19.58 11.82 -10.60
N VAL A 94 18.46 11.86 -11.34
CA VAL A 94 18.06 10.85 -12.33
C VAL A 94 18.00 11.49 -13.71
N GLU A 95 18.61 10.84 -14.71
CA GLU A 95 18.51 11.28 -16.10
C GLU A 95 17.18 10.85 -16.73
N ASP A 96 16.73 11.54 -17.78
CA ASP A 96 15.47 11.26 -18.49
C ASP A 96 15.37 9.80 -19.02
N CYS A 97 16.52 9.15 -19.23
CA CYS A 97 16.60 7.73 -19.62
C CYS A 97 16.44 6.74 -18.44
N GLY A 98 16.31 7.25 -17.20
CA GLY A 98 16.23 6.49 -15.95
C GLY A 98 17.59 6.17 -15.33
N THR A 99 18.70 6.71 -15.86
CA THR A 99 20.04 6.46 -15.30
C THR A 99 20.26 7.20 -13.99
N LEU A 100 20.69 6.47 -12.96
CA LEU A 100 20.91 6.96 -11.60
C LEU A 100 22.31 7.59 -11.43
N SER A 101 22.53 8.75 -12.05
CA SER A 101 23.84 9.42 -12.06
C SER A 101 24.17 10.14 -10.74
N GLY A 102 23.14 10.54 -9.99
CA GLY A 102 23.22 11.28 -8.73
C GLY A 102 23.83 12.69 -8.86
N VAL A 103 23.66 13.49 -7.81
CA VAL A 103 24.20 14.85 -7.69
C VAL A 103 25.05 15.01 -6.44
N THR A 104 25.97 15.97 -6.41
CA THR A 104 26.68 16.30 -5.16
C THR A 104 25.77 17.02 -4.16
N ASP A 105 26.17 17.12 -2.90
CA ASP A 105 25.42 17.86 -1.86
C ASP A 105 25.12 19.31 -2.28
N GLU A 106 26.11 20.01 -2.83
CA GLU A 106 25.97 21.40 -3.30
C GLU A 106 24.98 21.49 -4.47
N GLU A 107 25.06 20.56 -5.43
CA GLU A 107 24.14 20.50 -6.57
C GLU A 107 22.72 20.14 -6.13
N LEU A 108 22.57 19.28 -5.11
CA LEU A 108 21.30 18.89 -4.54
C LEU A 108 20.62 20.07 -3.83
N GLU A 109 21.33 20.77 -2.94
CA GLU A 109 20.79 21.94 -2.25
C GLU A 109 20.35 23.03 -3.25
N ALA A 110 21.15 23.31 -4.27
CA ALA A 110 20.80 24.23 -5.33
C ALA A 110 19.55 23.77 -6.11
N SER A 111 19.46 22.46 -6.41
CA SER A 111 18.31 21.88 -7.12
C SER A 111 17.03 21.96 -6.30
N LEU A 112 17.09 21.64 -5.00
CA LEU A 112 15.95 21.75 -4.09
C LEU A 112 15.52 23.21 -3.89
N ALA A 113 16.47 24.16 -3.84
CA ALA A 113 16.15 25.58 -3.76
C ALA A 113 15.43 26.07 -5.02
N THR A 114 15.84 25.62 -6.22
CA THR A 114 15.14 25.92 -7.46
C THR A 114 13.75 25.29 -7.49
N LEU A 115 13.62 24.02 -7.10
CA LEU A 115 12.34 23.33 -7.05
C LEU A 115 11.37 24.02 -6.09
N LYS A 116 11.87 24.49 -4.93
CA LYS A 116 11.10 25.29 -3.98
C LYS A 116 10.62 26.60 -4.59
N LYS A 117 11.49 27.35 -5.28
CA LYS A 117 11.10 28.58 -5.99
C LYS A 117 10.00 28.32 -7.03
N MET A 118 10.07 27.20 -7.74
CA MET A 118 9.06 26.80 -8.71
C MET A 118 7.72 26.50 -8.02
N ALA A 119 7.76 25.72 -6.93
CA ALA A 119 6.57 25.36 -6.14
C ALA A 119 5.92 26.60 -5.50
N ASP A 120 6.70 27.49 -4.89
CA ASP A 120 6.23 28.74 -4.29
C ASP A 120 5.48 29.63 -5.31
N ARG A 121 5.95 29.67 -6.57
CA ARG A 121 5.29 30.42 -7.66
C ARG A 121 3.94 29.84 -8.04
N LEU A 122 3.70 28.56 -7.79
CA LEU A 122 2.43 27.87 -8.05
C LEU A 122 1.54 27.77 -6.81
N GLY A 123 2.02 28.17 -5.64
CA GLY A 123 1.34 27.94 -4.35
C GLY A 123 1.37 26.49 -3.90
N ALA A 124 2.40 25.73 -4.28
CA ALA A 124 2.60 24.33 -3.92
C ALA A 124 3.63 24.19 -2.79
N SER A 125 3.53 23.12 -2.01
CA SER A 125 4.55 22.70 -1.04
C SER A 125 5.46 21.63 -1.64
N ILE A 126 6.67 21.51 -1.09
CA ILE A 126 7.59 20.41 -1.40
C ILE A 126 7.93 19.61 -0.14
N THR A 127 8.00 18.30 -0.28
CA THR A 127 8.35 17.36 0.79
C THR A 127 9.34 16.35 0.25
N LYS A 128 10.48 16.19 0.93
CA LYS A 128 11.44 15.14 0.61
C LYS A 128 10.93 13.79 1.13
N LEU A 129 10.66 12.85 0.23
CA LEU A 129 10.15 11.53 0.58
C LEU A 129 11.27 10.58 0.96
N TYR A 130 12.33 10.56 0.16
CA TYR A 130 13.44 9.63 0.31
C TYR A 130 14.74 10.21 -0.26
N GLU A 131 15.86 9.82 0.34
CA GLU A 131 17.20 10.14 -0.14
C GLU A 131 18.06 8.89 -0.16
N ARG A 132 18.62 8.61 -1.33
CA ARG A 132 19.61 7.58 -1.54
C ARG A 132 20.98 8.20 -1.67
N LYS A 133 21.93 7.72 -0.89
CA LYS A 133 23.36 8.03 -1.06
C LYS A 133 24.04 6.92 -1.86
N LEU A 134 24.70 7.29 -2.95
CA LEU A 134 25.52 6.43 -3.80
C LEU A 134 26.95 6.34 -3.26
N GLU A 135 27.69 5.31 -3.70
CA GLU A 135 29.09 5.04 -3.29
C GLU A 135 30.05 6.22 -3.51
N ASN A 136 29.74 7.11 -4.46
CA ASN A 136 30.57 8.27 -4.82
C ASN A 136 30.18 9.56 -4.08
N GLU A 137 29.56 9.49 -2.90
CA GLU A 137 29.04 10.67 -2.17
C GLU A 137 28.05 11.49 -3.02
N ARG A 138 27.30 10.80 -3.88
CA ARG A 138 26.26 11.41 -4.71
C ARG A 138 24.89 11.03 -4.20
N HIS A 139 23.95 11.93 -4.36
CA HIS A 139 22.62 11.86 -3.79
C HIS A 139 21.58 11.74 -4.90
N ILE A 140 20.59 10.90 -4.66
CA ILE A 140 19.36 10.83 -5.44
C ILE A 140 18.23 11.09 -4.46
N VAL A 141 17.32 11.99 -4.82
CA VAL A 141 16.26 12.43 -3.92
C VAL A 141 14.93 12.39 -4.63
N GLU A 142 13.97 11.75 -3.97
CA GLU A 142 12.57 11.73 -4.39
C GLU A 142 11.82 12.80 -3.60
N VAL A 143 11.17 13.72 -4.32
CA VAL A 143 10.48 14.88 -3.76
C VAL A 143 9.03 14.86 -4.20
N LEU A 144 8.11 14.92 -3.24
CA LEU A 144 6.69 15.14 -3.47
C LEU A 144 6.42 16.63 -3.52
N VAL A 145 5.82 17.09 -4.60
CA VAL A 145 5.28 18.44 -4.76
C VAL A 145 3.77 18.34 -4.63
N ARG A 146 3.16 19.08 -3.70
CA ARG A 146 1.72 19.04 -3.47
C ARG A 146 1.11 20.42 -3.58
N LYS A 147 0.06 20.54 -4.37
CA LYS A 147 -0.81 21.71 -4.47
C LYS A 147 -2.25 21.28 -4.27
N VAL A 148 -2.90 21.77 -3.22
CA VAL A 148 -4.34 21.56 -3.08
C VAL A 148 -5.04 22.34 -4.21
N PRO A 149 -5.92 21.71 -5.02
CA PRO A 149 -6.67 22.41 -6.06
C PRO A 149 -7.45 23.60 -5.50
N ASP A 150 -7.53 24.70 -6.25
CA ASP A 150 -8.20 25.94 -5.77
C ASP A 150 -9.71 25.75 -5.50
N ASP A 151 -10.32 24.71 -6.06
CA ASP A 151 -11.72 24.31 -5.91
C ASP A 151 -11.98 23.28 -4.81
N GLN A 152 -10.92 22.78 -4.15
CA GLN A 152 -11.00 21.73 -3.12
C GLN A 152 -10.27 22.15 -1.85
N HIS A 153 -10.68 21.61 -0.71
CA HIS A 153 -9.98 21.83 0.55
C HIS A 153 -8.87 20.80 0.81
N PHE A 154 -9.00 19.60 0.23
CA PHE A 154 -8.07 18.49 0.39
C PHE A 154 -8.27 17.45 -0.71
N ILE A 155 -7.25 16.61 -0.92
CA ILE A 155 -7.32 15.41 -1.75
C ILE A 155 -7.95 14.29 -0.92
N ASP A 156 -9.08 13.71 -1.35
CA ASP A 156 -9.77 12.61 -0.63
C ASP A 156 -9.48 11.26 -1.28
N LEU A 157 -9.04 10.30 -0.48
CA LEU A 157 -8.80 8.92 -0.89
C LEU A 157 -9.60 7.95 -0.02
N ARG A 158 -10.38 7.07 -0.65
CA ARG A 158 -11.25 6.11 0.06
C ARG A 158 -10.67 4.72 0.06
N VAL A 159 -10.35 4.20 1.25
CA VAL A 159 -9.78 2.86 1.44
C VAL A 159 -10.78 1.96 2.17
N ALA A 160 -11.22 0.89 1.50
CA ALA A 160 -12.04 -0.13 2.13
C ALA A 160 -11.18 -1.16 2.86
N VAL A 161 -11.50 -1.46 4.11
CA VAL A 161 -10.73 -2.39 4.93
C VAL A 161 -11.40 -3.76 4.93
N LEU A 162 -10.72 -4.73 4.33
CA LEU A 162 -11.16 -6.11 4.17
C LEU A 162 -10.31 -7.04 5.02
N GLY A 163 -10.83 -8.22 5.31
CA GLY A 163 -10.09 -9.24 6.05
C GLY A 163 -10.93 -10.00 7.05
N THR A 164 -10.36 -11.05 7.59
CA THR A 164 -11.07 -12.09 8.33
C THR A 164 -11.39 -11.66 9.76
N VAL A 165 -12.19 -12.45 10.46
CA VAL A 165 -12.41 -12.22 11.89
C VAL A 165 -11.06 -12.34 12.61
N ASN A 166 -10.77 -11.39 13.49
CA ASN A 166 -9.51 -11.29 14.25
C ASN A 166 -8.25 -10.91 13.48
N SER A 167 -8.31 -10.59 12.17
CA SER A 167 -7.13 -10.06 11.45
C SER A 167 -6.68 -8.67 11.91
N GLY A 168 -7.44 -8.04 12.82
CA GLY A 168 -7.10 -6.77 13.41
C GLY A 168 -7.42 -5.55 12.53
N LYS A 169 -8.35 -5.66 11.57
CA LYS A 169 -8.85 -4.54 10.74
C LYS A 169 -9.12 -3.27 11.55
N SER A 170 -10.06 -3.36 12.49
CA SER A 170 -10.45 -2.25 13.36
C SER A 170 -9.30 -1.80 14.27
N SER A 171 -8.39 -2.69 14.66
CA SER A 171 -7.19 -2.30 15.42
C SER A 171 -6.22 -1.49 14.55
N ILE A 172 -5.96 -1.90 13.30
CA ILE A 172 -5.10 -1.17 12.36
C ILE A 172 -5.68 0.23 12.10
N VAL A 173 -6.97 0.30 11.78
CA VAL A 173 -7.65 1.59 11.55
C VAL A 173 -7.56 2.45 12.81
N GLY A 174 -7.82 1.90 13.99
CA GLY A 174 -7.72 2.61 15.26
C GLY A 174 -6.31 3.16 15.51
N VAL A 175 -5.27 2.34 15.36
CA VAL A 175 -3.87 2.76 15.54
C VAL A 175 -3.47 3.84 14.53
N CYS A 176 -3.88 3.69 13.27
CA CYS A 176 -3.57 4.68 12.24
C CYS A 176 -4.25 6.03 12.48
N THR A 177 -5.47 6.03 13.05
CA THR A 177 -6.35 7.22 13.15
C THR A 177 -6.37 7.86 14.53
N HIS A 178 -5.95 7.17 15.59
CA HIS A 178 -5.96 7.71 16.96
C HIS A 178 -4.54 7.92 17.52
N GLY A 179 -3.50 7.47 16.80
CA GLY A 179 -2.10 7.66 17.22
C GLY A 179 -1.67 6.82 18.43
N GLU A 180 -2.56 5.97 18.97
CA GLU A 180 -2.30 5.09 20.10
C GLU A 180 -2.13 3.63 19.66
N LEU A 181 -1.13 2.95 20.22
CA LEU A 181 -0.89 1.53 19.95
C LEU A 181 -1.95 0.64 20.63
N ASP A 182 -2.21 -0.52 20.03
CA ASP A 182 -3.12 -1.51 20.59
C ASP A 182 -2.45 -2.27 21.74
N ASN A 183 -3.17 -2.52 22.83
CA ASN A 183 -2.64 -3.28 23.98
C ASN A 183 -2.69 -4.80 23.79
N GLY A 184 -2.92 -5.27 22.55
CA GLY A 184 -3.11 -6.69 22.21
C GLY A 184 -4.47 -7.26 22.65
N ARG A 185 -5.30 -6.49 23.37
CA ARG A 185 -6.67 -6.85 23.76
C ARG A 185 -7.73 -6.06 22.97
N GLY A 186 -7.29 -5.24 22.02
CA GLY A 186 -8.16 -4.46 21.16
C GLY A 186 -8.60 -3.16 21.82
N SER A 187 -7.70 -2.44 22.51
CA SER A 187 -7.98 -1.07 22.99
C SER A 187 -8.24 -0.14 21.82
N ALA A 188 -7.42 -0.23 20.77
CA ALA A 188 -7.51 0.66 19.61
C ALA A 188 -8.86 0.56 18.88
N ARG A 189 -9.45 -0.64 18.80
CA ARG A 189 -10.75 -0.85 18.13
C ARG A 189 -11.95 -0.38 18.95
N LEU A 190 -11.82 -0.15 20.27
CA LEU A 190 -12.93 0.32 21.10
C LEU A 190 -13.37 1.73 20.67
N ASN A 191 -12.44 2.54 20.18
CA ASN A 191 -12.72 3.87 19.65
C ASN A 191 -13.60 3.83 18.39
N LEU A 192 -13.67 2.67 17.70
CA LEU A 192 -14.42 2.50 16.46
C LEU A 192 -15.81 1.89 16.64
N PHE A 193 -16.11 1.35 17.84
CA PHE A 193 -17.40 0.70 18.10
C PHE A 193 -18.49 1.73 18.33
N ARG A 194 -19.60 1.60 17.59
CA ARG A 194 -20.73 2.52 17.67
C ARG A 194 -21.90 1.94 18.45
N HIS A 195 -22.01 0.62 18.51
CA HIS A 195 -23.16 -0.06 19.13
C HIS A 195 -22.78 -0.84 20.38
N LEU A 196 -23.70 -0.88 21.35
CA LEU A 196 -23.49 -1.57 22.62
C LEU A 196 -23.15 -3.06 22.43
N HIS A 197 -23.78 -3.74 21.46
CA HIS A 197 -23.49 -5.13 21.18
C HIS A 197 -22.10 -5.36 20.56
N GLU A 198 -21.50 -4.36 19.91
CA GLU A 198 -20.11 -4.43 19.43
C GLU A 198 -19.14 -4.37 20.61
N ILE A 199 -19.43 -3.49 21.58
CA ILE A 199 -18.66 -3.38 22.83
C ILE A 199 -18.77 -4.68 23.65
N GLN A 200 -19.97 -5.22 23.79
CA GLN A 200 -20.22 -6.46 24.56
C GLN A 200 -19.61 -7.70 23.89
N SER A 201 -19.74 -7.83 22.58
CA SER A 201 -19.25 -9.00 21.84
C SER A 201 -17.78 -8.89 21.40
N GLY A 202 -17.22 -7.68 21.42
CA GLY A 202 -15.90 -7.38 20.87
C GLY A 202 -15.81 -7.61 19.35
N ARG A 203 -16.93 -7.52 18.62
CA ARG A 203 -17.00 -7.77 17.17
C ARG A 203 -17.64 -6.60 16.44
N THR A 204 -16.98 -6.14 15.37
CA THR A 204 -17.52 -5.16 14.44
C THR A 204 -18.67 -5.77 13.65
N SER A 205 -19.82 -5.11 13.67
CA SER A 205 -21.08 -5.56 13.04
C SER A 205 -21.65 -4.55 12.05
N SER A 206 -21.17 -3.30 12.12
CA SER A 206 -21.59 -2.17 11.30
C SER A 206 -20.42 -1.65 10.46
N ILE A 207 -20.74 -0.85 9.44
CA ILE A 207 -19.74 -0.15 8.63
C ILE A 207 -19.36 1.13 9.38
N THR A 208 -18.06 1.30 9.68
CA THR A 208 -17.53 2.47 10.36
C THR A 208 -16.64 3.27 9.41
N HIS A 209 -16.70 4.60 9.51
CA HIS A 209 -15.85 5.50 8.75
C HIS A 209 -14.92 6.25 9.69
N GLU A 210 -13.64 6.20 9.37
CA GLU A 210 -12.59 6.94 10.08
C GLU A 210 -11.71 7.68 9.10
N ILE A 211 -11.14 8.80 9.55
CA ILE A 211 -10.29 9.65 8.72
C ILE A 211 -8.87 9.71 9.25
N LEU A 212 -7.91 9.73 8.34
CA LEU A 212 -6.51 10.02 8.59
C LEU A 212 -6.10 11.15 7.66
N GLY A 213 -5.62 12.24 8.23
CA GLY A 213 -5.11 13.38 7.50
C GLY A 213 -3.60 13.32 7.24
N PHE A 214 -3.15 14.03 6.22
CA PHE A 214 -1.75 14.36 5.99
C PHE A 214 -1.62 15.86 5.70
N ASN A 215 -0.65 16.52 6.33
CA ASN A 215 -0.35 17.91 6.01
C ASN A 215 0.44 18.04 4.69
N ASP A 216 0.73 19.29 4.32
CA ASP A 216 1.55 19.68 3.18
C ASP A 216 3.00 19.14 3.25
N LEU A 217 3.48 18.81 4.45
CA LEU A 217 4.77 18.18 4.73
C LEU A 217 4.72 16.64 4.74
N GLY A 218 3.55 16.02 4.51
CA GLY A 218 3.37 14.57 4.50
C GLY A 218 3.35 13.90 5.89
N GLU A 219 3.26 14.67 6.97
CA GLU A 219 3.10 14.17 8.33
C GLU A 219 1.64 13.79 8.59
N SER A 220 1.41 12.71 9.36
CA SER A 220 0.07 12.25 9.65
C SER A 220 -0.63 13.11 10.71
N ILE A 221 -1.85 13.55 10.41
CA ILE A 221 -2.77 14.25 11.31
C ILE A 221 -3.90 13.29 11.68
N ASP A 222 -4.07 13.04 12.97
CA ASP A 222 -4.98 12.02 13.47
C ASP A 222 -5.72 12.51 14.74
N TYR A 223 -6.61 11.69 15.32
CA TYR A 223 -7.37 12.05 16.53
C TYR A 223 -6.52 12.14 17.80
N GLY A 224 -5.24 11.73 17.74
CA GLY A 224 -4.29 11.98 18.82
C GLY A 224 -3.90 13.45 18.91
N CYS A 225 -3.86 14.16 17.78
CA CYS A 225 -3.51 15.58 17.73
C CYS A 225 -4.72 16.52 17.56
N CYS A 226 -5.85 16.01 17.08
CA CYS A 226 -7.08 16.78 16.83
C CYS A 226 -8.28 16.21 17.58
N ARG A 227 -9.20 17.06 18.04
CA ARG A 227 -10.38 16.61 18.82
C ARG A 227 -11.56 16.22 17.95
N THR A 228 -11.65 16.80 16.75
CA THR A 228 -12.79 16.59 15.85
C THR A 228 -12.32 16.28 14.45
N ALA A 229 -13.16 15.57 13.70
CA ALA A 229 -12.89 15.26 12.30
C ALA A 229 -12.70 16.53 11.45
N ASN A 230 -13.43 17.61 11.75
CA ASN A 230 -13.31 18.88 11.04
C ASN A 230 -11.92 19.51 11.22
N GLU A 231 -11.36 19.45 12.43
CA GLU A 231 -9.99 19.95 12.68
C GLU A 231 -8.94 19.17 11.88
N ILE A 232 -9.14 17.86 11.70
CA ILE A 232 -8.28 17.04 10.84
C ILE A 232 -8.42 17.53 9.39
N CYS A 233 -9.64 17.73 8.91
CA CYS A 233 -9.88 18.22 7.56
C CYS A 233 -9.25 19.60 7.30
N ASP A 234 -9.38 20.54 8.23
CA ASP A 234 -8.89 21.91 8.08
C ASP A 234 -7.35 21.99 8.04
N ARG A 235 -6.66 21.04 8.68
CA ARG A 235 -5.19 21.01 8.76
C ARG A 235 -4.54 20.10 7.72
N SER A 236 -5.34 19.33 6.99
CA SER A 236 -4.85 18.31 6.07
C SER A 236 -4.96 18.77 4.63
N THR A 237 -3.90 18.52 3.85
CA THR A 237 -3.92 18.69 2.39
C THR A 237 -4.40 17.41 1.70
N LYS A 238 -4.29 16.27 2.37
CA LYS A 238 -4.78 14.96 1.91
C LYS A 238 -5.46 14.21 3.04
N ILE A 239 -6.58 13.57 2.75
CA ILE A 239 -7.37 12.80 3.70
C ILE A 239 -7.58 11.40 3.15
N ILE A 240 -7.43 10.42 4.03
CA ILE A 240 -7.74 9.02 3.77
C ILE A 240 -8.94 8.64 4.62
N THR A 241 -10.03 8.34 3.93
CA THR A 241 -11.26 7.86 4.55
C THR A 241 -11.25 6.33 4.55
N PHE A 242 -11.04 5.73 5.72
CA PHE A 242 -11.16 4.30 5.92
C PHE A 242 -12.62 3.89 6.06
N THR A 243 -12.99 2.79 5.42
CA THR A 243 -14.27 2.12 5.62
C THR A 243 -14.02 0.75 6.23
N ASP A 244 -14.22 0.61 7.55
CA ASP A 244 -14.06 -0.66 8.25
C ASP A 244 -15.24 -1.59 7.93
N LEU A 245 -14.95 -2.75 7.33
CA LEU A 245 -15.97 -3.72 6.91
C LEU A 245 -15.99 -4.94 7.83
N ALA A 246 -17.17 -5.52 7.99
CA ALA A 246 -17.37 -6.70 8.83
C ALA A 246 -16.56 -7.91 8.29
N GLY A 247 -15.81 -8.56 9.19
CA GLY A 247 -14.89 -9.64 8.81
C GLY A 247 -15.47 -11.05 8.77
N HIS A 248 -16.74 -11.22 9.16
CA HIS A 248 -17.37 -12.54 9.24
C HIS A 248 -18.14 -12.83 7.95
N SER A 249 -18.02 -14.06 7.45
CA SER A 249 -18.75 -14.57 6.27
C SER A 249 -20.27 -14.31 6.28
N LYS A 250 -20.90 -14.24 7.47
CA LYS A 250 -22.34 -13.93 7.62
C LYS A 250 -22.70 -12.52 7.13
N TYR A 251 -21.74 -11.60 7.10
CA TYR A 251 -21.90 -10.21 6.72
C TYR A 251 -21.42 -9.90 5.30
N MET A 252 -21.24 -10.93 4.44
CA MET A 252 -20.85 -10.78 3.03
C MET A 252 -21.63 -9.68 2.30
N LYS A 253 -22.97 -9.63 2.47
CA LYS A 253 -23.81 -8.60 1.84
C LYS A 253 -23.40 -7.19 2.26
N THR A 254 -23.09 -7.00 3.54
CA THR A 254 -22.61 -5.73 4.10
C THR A 254 -21.23 -5.38 3.53
N THR A 255 -20.33 -6.36 3.38
CA THR A 255 -18.98 -6.15 2.81
C THR A 255 -19.05 -5.75 1.34
N ILE A 256 -19.83 -6.46 0.51
CA ILE A 256 -20.03 -6.12 -0.91
C ILE A 256 -20.70 -4.76 -1.04
N PHE A 257 -21.69 -4.49 -0.19
CA PHE A 257 -22.35 -3.19 -0.14
C PHE A 257 -21.37 -2.08 0.24
N GLY A 258 -20.53 -2.26 1.26
CA GLY A 258 -19.55 -1.26 1.67
C GLY A 258 -18.48 -0.97 0.61
N LEU A 259 -18.02 -2.01 -0.11
CA LEU A 259 -17.13 -1.85 -1.26
C LEU A 259 -17.79 -1.07 -2.43
N SER A 260 -19.08 -1.33 -2.68
CA SER A 260 -19.79 -0.81 -3.87
C SER A 260 -20.45 0.56 -3.64
N SER A 261 -21.01 0.78 -2.45
CA SER A 261 -21.85 1.93 -2.09
C SER A 261 -21.07 3.23 -2.12
N ARG A 262 -19.84 3.23 -1.58
CA ARG A 262 -19.03 4.43 -1.43
C ARG A 262 -17.90 4.56 -2.45
N ALA A 263 -17.83 3.62 -3.40
CA ALA A 263 -16.84 3.58 -4.47
C ALA A 263 -15.41 3.68 -3.94
N ALA A 264 -14.98 2.67 -3.19
CA ALA A 264 -13.61 2.63 -2.67
C ALA A 264 -12.58 2.75 -3.80
N ASP A 265 -11.60 3.63 -3.61
CA ASP A 265 -10.49 3.80 -4.54
C ASP A 265 -9.56 2.59 -4.46
N PHE A 266 -9.27 2.15 -3.23
CA PHE A 266 -8.43 0.98 -2.95
C PHE A 266 -9.04 0.11 -1.85
N ALA A 267 -8.59 -1.14 -1.78
CA ALA A 267 -8.90 -2.04 -0.68
C ALA A 267 -7.64 -2.49 0.06
N MET A 268 -7.70 -2.40 1.39
CA MET A 268 -6.69 -2.93 2.30
C MET A 268 -7.11 -4.31 2.77
N LEU A 269 -6.41 -5.37 2.36
CA LEU A 269 -6.67 -6.74 2.81
C LEU A 269 -5.83 -7.06 4.06
N CYS A 270 -6.46 -7.02 5.23
CA CYS A 270 -5.83 -7.36 6.51
C CYS A 270 -5.81 -8.87 6.74
N VAL A 271 -4.61 -9.41 6.98
CA VAL A 271 -4.35 -10.83 7.19
C VAL A 271 -3.67 -11.03 8.55
N ASP A 272 -4.04 -12.08 9.26
CA ASP A 272 -3.49 -12.42 10.57
C ASP A 272 -2.19 -13.23 10.38
N ALA A 273 -1.04 -12.76 10.89
CA ALA A 273 0.23 -13.48 10.73
C ALA A 273 0.19 -14.93 11.29
N PRO A 274 -0.38 -15.19 12.48
CA PRO A 274 -0.47 -16.56 13.01
C PRO A 274 -1.40 -17.47 12.21
N SER A 275 -2.52 -16.95 11.70
CA SER A 275 -3.55 -17.76 11.02
C SER A 275 -3.36 -17.84 9.50
N SER A 276 -2.49 -17.01 8.91
CA SER A 276 -2.22 -16.92 7.48
C SER A 276 -3.50 -16.76 6.63
N VAL A 277 -3.50 -17.28 5.40
CA VAL A 277 -4.60 -17.19 4.44
C VAL A 277 -5.65 -18.26 4.72
N VAL A 278 -6.82 -17.81 5.18
CA VAL A 278 -8.02 -18.65 5.36
C VAL A 278 -9.05 -18.39 4.25
N ASP A 279 -10.10 -19.20 4.16
CA ASP A 279 -11.08 -19.12 3.07
C ASP A 279 -11.79 -17.77 2.99
N THR A 280 -12.13 -17.16 4.12
CA THR A 280 -12.72 -15.81 4.15
C THR A 280 -11.77 -14.73 3.62
N THR A 281 -10.45 -14.91 3.72
CA THR A 281 -9.47 -14.01 3.08
C THR A 281 -9.58 -14.12 1.55
N ARG A 282 -9.71 -15.34 1.03
CA ARG A 282 -9.84 -15.60 -0.41
C ARG A 282 -11.14 -15.03 -0.96
N GLU A 283 -12.24 -15.19 -0.22
CA GLU A 283 -13.54 -14.61 -0.54
C GLU A 283 -13.47 -13.07 -0.62
N HIS A 284 -12.92 -12.41 0.40
CA HIS A 284 -12.81 -10.96 0.42
C HIS A 284 -11.90 -10.42 -0.70
N PHE A 285 -10.78 -11.10 -0.97
CA PHE A 285 -9.93 -10.80 -2.11
C PHE A 285 -10.72 -10.91 -3.43
N SER A 286 -11.49 -11.98 -3.60
CA SER A 286 -12.34 -12.19 -4.78
C SER A 286 -13.37 -11.08 -4.97
N TYR A 287 -14.00 -10.58 -3.90
CA TYR A 287 -14.94 -9.46 -4.00
C TYR A 287 -14.28 -8.18 -4.50
N ALA A 288 -13.13 -7.82 -3.95
CA ALA A 288 -12.42 -6.59 -4.36
C ALA A 288 -12.01 -6.65 -5.83
N ILE A 289 -11.43 -7.78 -6.26
CA ILE A 289 -11.02 -7.99 -7.65
C ILE A 289 -12.22 -8.00 -8.60
N THR A 290 -13.34 -8.64 -8.22
CA THR A 290 -14.57 -8.67 -9.03
C THR A 290 -15.18 -7.28 -9.21
N LEU A 291 -15.02 -6.40 -8.22
CA LEU A 291 -15.48 -5.00 -8.25
C LEU A 291 -14.45 -4.05 -8.89
N ASP A 292 -13.38 -4.58 -9.48
CA ASP A 292 -12.25 -3.83 -10.03
C ASP A 292 -11.66 -2.82 -9.02
N VAL A 293 -11.52 -3.22 -7.75
CA VAL A 293 -10.87 -2.40 -6.70
C VAL A 293 -9.45 -2.95 -6.47
N PRO A 294 -8.39 -2.15 -6.72
CA PRO A 294 -7.01 -2.60 -6.46
C PRO A 294 -6.79 -2.90 -4.98
N VAL A 295 -6.07 -3.98 -4.70
CA VAL A 295 -5.87 -4.51 -3.33
C VAL A 295 -4.40 -4.45 -2.95
N PHE A 296 -4.09 -3.88 -1.78
CA PHE A 296 -2.82 -4.07 -1.10
C PHE A 296 -3.03 -4.86 0.20
N VAL A 297 -2.02 -5.60 0.64
CA VAL A 297 -2.14 -6.53 1.77
C VAL A 297 -1.41 -5.98 2.99
N VAL A 298 -2.02 -6.14 4.15
CA VAL A 298 -1.41 -5.82 5.45
C VAL A 298 -1.46 -7.06 6.35
N ILE A 299 -0.31 -7.65 6.63
CA ILE A 299 -0.14 -8.75 7.57
C ILE A 299 0.05 -8.15 8.96
N ASN A 300 -0.88 -8.39 9.88
CA ASN A 300 -0.83 -7.87 11.24
C ASN A 300 -0.33 -8.92 12.24
N LYS A 301 0.05 -8.46 13.45
CA LYS A 301 0.49 -9.28 14.58
C LYS A 301 1.80 -10.02 14.35
N ILE A 302 2.74 -9.38 13.65
CA ILE A 302 4.07 -9.95 13.42
C ILE A 302 4.86 -10.16 14.72
N ASP A 303 4.52 -9.43 15.79
CA ASP A 303 5.08 -9.56 17.12
C ASP A 303 4.85 -10.93 17.78
N LEU A 304 3.83 -11.67 17.32
CA LEU A 304 3.49 -13.01 17.82
C LEU A 304 4.19 -14.13 17.04
N CYS A 305 4.88 -13.82 15.95
CA CYS A 305 5.35 -14.80 14.97
C CYS A 305 6.86 -14.76 14.78
N SER A 306 7.44 -15.92 14.46
CA SER A 306 8.82 -15.97 13.98
C SER A 306 8.92 -15.46 12.53
N LYS A 307 10.09 -14.97 12.14
CA LYS A 307 10.37 -14.54 10.75
C LYS A 307 10.00 -15.63 9.72
N LYS A 308 10.21 -16.91 10.06
CA LYS A 308 9.84 -18.06 9.22
C LYS A 308 8.33 -18.11 8.95
N THR A 309 7.50 -17.96 9.99
CA THR A 309 6.03 -17.98 9.87
C THR A 309 5.52 -16.82 9.00
N ILE A 310 6.15 -15.65 9.13
CA ILE A 310 5.81 -14.48 8.31
C ILE A 310 6.15 -14.76 6.84
N GLN A 311 7.31 -15.34 6.54
CA GLN A 311 7.70 -15.72 5.18
C GLN A 311 6.77 -16.78 4.57
N GLU A 312 6.36 -17.79 5.36
CA GLU A 312 5.37 -18.78 4.93
C GLU A 312 4.02 -18.10 4.57
N THR A 313 3.58 -17.14 5.38
CA THR A 313 2.35 -16.37 5.13
C THR A 313 2.47 -15.52 3.87
N ILE A 314 3.61 -14.85 3.65
CA ILE A 314 3.90 -14.12 2.41
C ILE A 314 3.83 -15.08 1.22
N GLY A 315 4.43 -16.27 1.31
CA GLY A 315 4.37 -17.28 0.24
C GLY A 315 2.94 -17.72 -0.09
N CYS A 316 2.11 -17.95 0.94
CA CYS A 316 0.69 -18.26 0.74
C CYS A 316 -0.07 -17.10 0.07
N LEU A 317 0.24 -15.85 0.44
CA LEU A 317 -0.36 -14.66 -0.18
C LEU A 317 0.11 -14.48 -1.62
N THR A 318 1.38 -14.68 -1.92
CA THR A 318 1.92 -14.70 -3.29
C THR A 318 1.19 -15.74 -4.14
N TYR A 319 0.95 -16.94 -3.60
CA TYR A 319 0.17 -17.96 -4.30
C TYR A 319 -1.27 -17.50 -4.57
N LEU A 320 -1.94 -16.90 -3.58
CA LEU A 320 -3.30 -16.35 -3.73
C LEU A 320 -3.35 -15.22 -4.76
N LEU A 321 -2.38 -14.31 -4.78
CA LEU A 321 -2.34 -13.17 -5.70
C LEU A 321 -2.06 -13.61 -7.15
N LYS A 322 -1.29 -14.67 -7.34
CA LYS A 322 -0.97 -15.22 -8.67
C LYS A 322 -2.02 -16.18 -9.23
N HIS A 323 -2.67 -16.97 -8.36
CA HIS A 323 -3.55 -18.07 -8.78
C HIS A 323 -4.98 -17.98 -8.23
N GLY A 324 -5.26 -17.04 -7.33
CA GLY A 324 -6.55 -16.92 -6.65
C GLY A 324 -7.68 -16.40 -7.53
N HIS A 325 -7.37 -15.79 -8.68
CA HIS A 325 -8.36 -15.34 -9.64
C HIS A 325 -7.88 -15.60 -11.07
N SER A 326 -8.76 -16.11 -11.93
CA SER A 326 -8.40 -16.52 -13.29
C SER A 326 -8.07 -15.34 -14.22
N SER A 327 -8.66 -14.18 -13.95
CA SER A 327 -8.57 -13.02 -14.86
C SER A 327 -7.36 -12.11 -14.60
N ILE A 328 -6.73 -12.17 -13.43
CA ILE A 328 -5.69 -11.21 -13.03
C ILE A 328 -4.57 -11.97 -12.34
N LYS A 329 -3.33 -11.75 -12.80
CA LYS A 329 -2.11 -12.25 -12.16
C LYS A 329 -1.37 -11.06 -11.57
N LEU A 330 -1.37 -10.95 -10.24
CA LEU A 330 -0.65 -9.90 -9.55
C LEU A 330 0.68 -10.44 -9.04
N GLU A 331 1.76 -9.75 -9.35
CA GLU A 331 3.04 -9.97 -8.68
C GLU A 331 2.96 -9.38 -7.27
N SER A 332 3.49 -10.07 -6.27
CA SER A 332 3.46 -9.61 -4.88
C SER A 332 4.81 -9.05 -4.48
N TYR A 333 4.83 -7.96 -3.71
CA TYR A 333 6.08 -7.44 -3.15
C TYR A 333 5.97 -7.13 -1.67
N ALA A 334 6.87 -7.70 -0.87
CA ALA A 334 6.96 -7.41 0.55
C ALA A 334 7.79 -6.13 0.76
N VAL A 335 7.12 -5.06 1.18
CA VAL A 335 7.77 -3.77 1.43
C VAL A 335 8.53 -3.86 2.76
N LYS A 336 9.83 -3.60 2.73
CA LYS A 336 10.71 -3.66 3.90
C LYS A 336 11.23 -2.30 4.32
N ASP A 337 11.51 -1.45 3.33
CA ASP A 337 12.22 -0.19 3.51
C ASP A 337 11.47 0.94 2.79
N GLU A 338 11.80 2.18 3.15
CA GLU A 338 11.16 3.39 2.59
C GLU A 338 11.53 3.63 1.13
N GLU A 339 12.69 3.14 0.72
CA GLU A 339 13.26 3.28 -0.63
C GLU A 339 12.35 2.74 -1.73
N ASP A 340 11.56 1.71 -1.44
CA ASP A 340 10.71 1.06 -2.42
C ASP A 340 9.29 1.64 -2.46
N ILE A 341 8.90 2.47 -1.49
CA ILE A 341 7.49 2.84 -1.28
C ILE A 341 6.92 3.56 -2.51
N VAL A 342 7.65 4.52 -3.08
CA VAL A 342 7.18 5.31 -4.22
C VAL A 342 6.94 4.42 -5.43
N LYS A 343 7.93 3.60 -5.79
CA LYS A 343 7.85 2.69 -6.95
C LYS A 343 6.78 1.63 -6.76
N VAL A 344 6.64 1.11 -5.55
CA VAL A 344 5.58 0.16 -5.20
C VAL A 344 4.21 0.81 -5.32
N ALA A 345 4.04 2.07 -4.92
CA ALA A 345 2.80 2.81 -5.11
C ALA A 345 2.46 2.99 -6.59
N GLU A 346 3.44 3.34 -7.43
CA GLU A 346 3.26 3.47 -8.88
C GLU A 346 2.83 2.16 -9.54
N MET A 347 3.57 1.07 -9.28
CA MET A 347 3.25 -0.24 -9.85
C MET A 347 1.92 -0.80 -9.33
N PHE A 348 1.53 -0.41 -8.11
CA PHE A 348 0.23 -0.73 -7.54
C PHE A 348 -0.92 0.00 -8.25
N VAL A 349 -0.77 1.31 -8.49
CA VAL A 349 -1.74 2.10 -9.26
C VAL A 349 -1.87 1.60 -10.70
N ALA A 350 -0.75 1.19 -11.31
CA ALA A 350 -0.73 0.54 -12.62
C ALA A 350 -1.32 -0.88 -12.63
N LYS A 351 -1.82 -1.38 -11.48
CA LYS A 351 -2.39 -2.73 -11.28
C LYS A 351 -1.44 -3.87 -11.69
N SER A 352 -0.13 -3.63 -11.64
CA SER A 352 0.89 -4.62 -11.99
C SER A 352 1.39 -5.39 -10.77
N LEU A 353 1.39 -4.76 -9.60
CA LEU A 353 1.98 -5.28 -8.37
C LEU A 353 1.05 -5.08 -7.18
N CYS A 354 1.03 -6.04 -6.26
CA CYS A 354 0.33 -5.98 -4.99
C CYS A 354 1.35 -5.82 -3.85
N PRO A 355 1.36 -4.67 -3.15
CA PRO A 355 2.19 -4.48 -1.96
C PRO A 355 1.74 -5.38 -0.81
N ILE A 356 2.69 -5.85 -0.02
CA ILE A 356 2.47 -6.56 1.24
C ILE A 356 3.26 -5.84 2.34
N PHE A 357 2.54 -5.31 3.32
CA PHE A 357 3.12 -4.69 4.52
C PHE A 357 3.00 -5.63 5.70
N ALA A 358 4.10 -5.90 6.39
CA ALA A 358 4.12 -6.69 7.60
C ALA A 358 4.17 -5.74 8.80
N VAL A 359 3.10 -5.67 9.61
CA VAL A 359 2.93 -4.67 10.67
C VAL A 359 2.58 -5.29 12.03
N SER A 360 2.83 -4.55 13.10
CA SER A 360 2.26 -4.86 14.41
C SER A 360 1.55 -3.63 14.99
N CYS A 361 0.27 -3.80 15.30
CA CYS A 361 -0.50 -2.79 16.05
C CYS A 361 -0.05 -2.65 17.51
N VAL A 362 0.65 -3.65 18.05
CA VAL A 362 1.08 -3.67 19.47
C VAL A 362 2.44 -3.02 19.64
N THR A 363 3.41 -3.34 18.79
CA THR A 363 4.76 -2.76 18.85
C THR A 363 4.90 -1.48 18.04
N GLY A 364 3.98 -1.23 17.09
CA GLY A 364 4.06 -0.12 16.14
C GLY A 364 4.98 -0.39 14.95
N GLU A 365 5.58 -1.59 14.86
CA GLU A 365 6.49 -1.97 13.79
C GLU A 365 5.82 -1.81 12.41
N ASN A 366 6.51 -1.11 11.50
CA ASN A 366 6.13 -0.83 10.11
C ASN A 366 4.80 -0.07 9.89
N ILE A 367 4.14 0.41 10.94
CA ILE A 367 2.95 1.28 10.81
C ILE A 367 3.33 2.60 10.11
N GLY A 368 4.54 3.12 10.37
CA GLY A 368 5.07 4.30 9.67
C GLY A 368 5.21 4.09 8.15
N LEU A 369 5.71 2.92 7.72
CA LEU A 369 5.81 2.56 6.30
C LEU A 369 4.43 2.51 5.64
N LEU A 370 3.44 1.93 6.32
CA LEU A 370 2.06 1.90 5.84
C LEU A 370 1.48 3.33 5.70
N LYS A 371 1.69 4.20 6.70
CA LYS A 371 1.26 5.61 6.64
C LYS A 371 1.95 6.37 5.48
N LYS A 372 3.25 6.15 5.26
CA LYS A 372 4.00 6.75 4.14
C LYS A 372 3.46 6.29 2.78
N PHE A 373 3.24 4.99 2.61
CA PHE A 373 2.63 4.44 1.41
C PHE A 373 1.26 5.08 1.13
N LEU A 374 0.41 5.12 2.14
CA LEU A 374 -0.90 5.76 2.08
C LEU A 374 -0.84 7.24 1.71
N ASN A 375 0.14 7.99 2.21
CA ASN A 375 0.36 9.40 1.84
C ASN A 375 0.74 9.58 0.36
N ILE A 376 1.45 8.61 -0.23
CA ILE A 376 1.94 8.68 -1.62
C ILE A 376 0.88 8.23 -2.62
N LEU A 377 -0.08 7.39 -2.22
CA LEU A 377 -1.11 6.87 -3.14
C LEU A 377 -1.94 7.98 -3.81
N PRO A 378 -1.91 8.11 -5.15
CA PRO A 378 -2.72 9.10 -5.84
C PRO A 378 -4.21 8.70 -5.84
N PRO A 379 -5.12 9.65 -6.08
CA PRO A 379 -6.52 9.35 -6.35
C PRO A 379 -6.67 8.40 -7.55
N ARG A 380 -7.68 7.53 -7.52
CA ARG A 380 -7.82 6.46 -8.53
C ARG A 380 -8.23 6.97 -9.93
N LEU A 381 -9.10 7.98 -9.99
CA LEU A 381 -9.62 8.48 -11.27
C LEU A 381 -8.56 9.36 -11.90
N SER A 382 -8.22 9.15 -13.18
CA SER A 382 -7.35 10.10 -13.90
C SER A 382 -8.10 11.40 -14.19
N VAL A 383 -7.36 12.48 -14.46
CA VAL A 383 -7.95 13.78 -14.86
C VAL A 383 -8.86 13.63 -16.07
N LYS A 384 -8.41 12.91 -17.10
CA LYS A 384 -9.18 12.62 -18.32
C LYS A 384 -10.52 11.93 -17.99
N GLU A 385 -10.48 10.97 -17.06
CA GLU A 385 -11.68 10.27 -16.62
C GLU A 385 -12.58 11.19 -15.79
N GLN A 386 -12.02 12.04 -14.95
CA GLN A 386 -12.76 13.00 -14.14
C GLN A 386 -13.45 14.08 -15.00
N GLU A 387 -12.78 14.56 -16.06
CA GLU A 387 -13.36 15.45 -17.07
C GLU A 387 -14.48 14.76 -17.85
N ARG A 388 -14.29 13.51 -18.27
CA ARG A 388 -15.34 12.70 -18.92
C ARG A 388 -16.55 12.56 -17.99
N LEU A 389 -16.30 12.17 -16.74
CA LEU A 389 -17.30 12.08 -15.70
C LEU A 389 -17.94 13.44 -15.44
N SER A 390 -17.22 14.55 -15.65
CA SER A 390 -17.75 15.87 -15.36
C SER A 390 -18.94 16.26 -16.23
N GLN A 391 -19.00 15.68 -17.41
CA GLN A 391 -20.06 15.84 -18.40
C GLN A 391 -21.18 14.81 -18.21
N ALA A 392 -20.96 13.78 -17.39
CA ALA A 392 -21.93 12.73 -17.11
C ALA A 392 -22.99 13.21 -16.08
N PRO A 393 -24.22 12.66 -16.14
CA PRO A 393 -25.23 12.95 -15.15
C PRO A 393 -24.78 12.53 -13.75
N VAL A 394 -25.27 13.25 -12.75
CA VAL A 394 -24.95 12.99 -11.35
C VAL A 394 -25.87 11.89 -10.81
N GLU A 395 -25.29 10.86 -10.21
CA GLU A 395 -25.94 9.78 -9.50
C GLU A 395 -25.77 9.97 -7.98
N TYR A 396 -26.85 9.86 -7.21
CA TYR A 396 -26.76 9.81 -5.76
C TYR A 396 -26.91 8.37 -5.28
N ARG A 397 -25.81 7.79 -4.79
CA ARG A 397 -25.81 6.43 -4.23
C ARG A 397 -26.20 6.48 -2.77
N ILE A 398 -27.37 5.95 -2.47
CA ILE A 398 -27.92 5.89 -1.11
C ILE A 398 -27.19 4.80 -0.32
N ASP A 399 -26.56 5.21 0.77
CA ASP A 399 -25.87 4.33 1.73
C ASP A 399 -26.80 3.94 2.89
N ALA A 400 -27.52 4.93 3.44
CA ALA A 400 -28.41 4.72 4.57
C ALA A 400 -29.68 5.57 4.47
N ILE A 401 -30.79 5.06 4.98
CA ILE A 401 -32.05 5.78 5.10
C ILE A 401 -32.42 5.82 6.58
N TYR A 402 -32.44 7.02 7.14
CA TYR A 402 -32.83 7.29 8.52
C TYR A 402 -34.26 7.81 8.53
N THR A 403 -35.09 7.31 9.43
CA THR A 403 -36.45 7.81 9.61
C THR A 403 -36.53 8.55 10.93
N ASN A 404 -36.94 9.83 10.90
CA ASN A 404 -37.21 10.55 12.13
C ASN A 404 -38.68 10.31 12.52
N ASN A 405 -38.88 9.64 13.66
CA ASN A 405 -40.19 9.15 14.10
C ASN A 405 -41.24 10.25 14.34
N SER A 406 -40.84 11.53 14.37
CA SER A 406 -41.73 12.65 14.67
C SER A 406 -42.32 13.38 13.44
N SER A 407 -41.72 13.27 12.24
CA SER A 407 -42.20 14.00 11.05
C SER A 407 -42.46 13.11 9.82
N GLY A 408 -42.15 11.81 9.87
CA GLY A 408 -42.27 10.90 8.71
C GLY A 408 -41.28 11.20 7.57
N THR A 409 -40.43 12.22 7.72
CA THR A 409 -39.38 12.56 6.77
C THR A 409 -38.25 11.55 6.87
N ALA A 410 -37.98 10.84 5.77
CA ALA A 410 -36.78 10.01 5.65
C ALA A 410 -35.58 10.90 5.27
N VAL A 411 -34.53 10.86 6.07
CA VAL A 411 -33.24 11.46 5.76
C VAL A 411 -32.39 10.41 5.07
N VAL A 412 -31.92 10.72 3.88
CA VAL A 412 -31.11 9.82 3.07
C VAL A 412 -29.65 10.24 3.19
N GLY A 413 -28.81 9.33 3.67
CA GLY A 413 -27.36 9.45 3.63
C GLY A 413 -26.80 8.67 2.45
N GLY A 414 -25.81 9.23 1.78
CA GLY A 414 -25.27 8.65 0.55
C GLY A 414 -24.11 9.46 -0.01
N ILE A 415 -23.51 8.95 -1.08
CA ILE A 415 -22.46 9.63 -1.82
C ILE A 415 -23.01 10.12 -3.16
N LEU A 416 -22.77 11.39 -3.44
CA LEU A 416 -22.97 11.96 -4.75
C LEU A 416 -21.78 11.57 -5.63
N ARG A 417 -22.03 10.86 -6.73
CA ARG A 417 -21.01 10.44 -7.70
C ARG A 417 -21.48 10.76 -9.11
N ARG A 418 -20.57 10.99 -10.03
CA ARG A 418 -20.90 11.04 -11.47
C ARG A 418 -20.78 9.62 -12.05
N VAL A 419 -21.68 9.25 -12.97
CA VAL A 419 -21.79 7.88 -13.50
C VAL A 419 -20.54 7.51 -14.30
N LEU A 420 -19.89 6.39 -13.94
CA LEU A 420 -18.77 5.77 -14.67
C LEU A 420 -19.18 5.21 -16.03
#